data_AF-A0A6A8QC58-F1
#
_entry.id   AF-A0A6A8QC58-F1
#
_cell.length_a   1.000
_cell.length_b   1.000
_cell.length_c   1.000
_cell.angle_alpha   90.00
_cell.angle_beta   90.00
_cell.angle_gamma   90.00
#
_symmetry.space_group_name_H-M   'P 1'
#
loop_
_entity.id
_entity.type
_entity.pdbx_description
1 polymer ?
#
loop_
_entity_poly.entity_id
_entity_poly.type
_entity_poly.pdbx_seq_one_letter_code
_entity_poly.pdbx_strand_id
1 'polypeptide(L)'
;MDDRSYGKRQTVSKIVLICVIAWSIFLQKLDIGSINFYLHQAIVIIFAGVSYGVSINVIYLFINKCKFVQKIYWGHTYIDGVWHYEYFNNNKINVGVWEFTQSIDGTSIVGTGLDDTYKVRTVVRSVSPMIEENGAYYFILRRNEIQKCNIQIYSRTTLLLDRNPFYKQMMTMRAFTDVFGGPSDKELHQDAKFIKHPECESSSELVKILKEQNIIEQLNATSSTSSSPLSVSDRGLSKEPVA
;
A
#
# COMPACT_ATOMS: atom_id res chain seq x y z
N MET A 1 13.25 7.36 -1.78
CA MET A 1 13.36 5.97 -1.28
C MET A 1 12.60 5.95 0.04
N ASP A 2 11.76 4.94 0.31
CA ASP A 2 10.99 4.85 1.57
C ASP A 2 11.96 4.62 2.74
N ASP A 3 12.00 5.51 3.73
CA ASP A 3 12.93 5.44 4.87
C ASP A 3 12.76 4.13 5.66
N ARG A 4 11.55 3.57 5.71
CA ARG A 4 11.30 2.30 6.38
C ARG A 4 11.76 1.12 5.54
N SER A 5 11.49 1.17 4.24
CA SER A 5 12.04 0.18 3.30
C SER A 5 13.57 0.14 3.38
N TYR A 6 14.20 1.31 3.45
CA TYR A 6 15.63 1.44 3.65
C TYR A 6 16.08 0.83 5.00
N GLY A 7 15.40 1.14 6.11
CA GLY A 7 15.70 0.54 7.42
C GLY A 7 15.53 -0.99 7.47
N LYS A 8 14.49 -1.52 6.81
CA LYS A 8 14.25 -2.96 6.70
C LYS A 8 15.33 -3.64 5.86
N ARG A 9 15.69 -3.07 4.70
CA ARG A 9 16.81 -3.56 3.87
C ARG A 9 18.12 -3.57 4.65
N GLN A 10 18.43 -2.50 5.38
CA GLN A 10 19.61 -2.46 6.24
C GLN A 10 19.58 -3.58 7.29
N THR A 11 18.42 -3.86 7.88
CA THR A 11 18.26 -4.93 8.86
C THR A 11 18.53 -6.30 8.24
N VAL A 12 17.96 -6.59 7.07
CA VAL A 12 18.24 -7.83 6.33
C VAL A 12 19.72 -7.94 5.98
N SER A 13 20.32 -6.89 5.41
CA SER A 13 21.75 -6.87 5.08
C SER A 13 22.63 -7.13 6.31
N LYS A 14 22.30 -6.54 7.47
CA LYS A 14 23.03 -6.76 8.73
C LYS A 14 22.94 -8.21 9.19
N ILE A 15 21.75 -8.82 9.13
CA ILE A 15 21.56 -10.23 9.49
C ILE A 15 22.41 -11.12 8.58
N VAL A 16 22.35 -10.91 7.27
CA VAL A 16 23.15 -11.66 6.30
C VAL A 16 24.65 -11.48 6.55
N LEU A 17 25.09 -10.25 6.82
CA LEU A 17 26.49 -9.97 7.15
C LEU A 17 26.94 -10.74 8.40
N ILE A 18 26.14 -10.78 9.46
CA ILE A 18 26.44 -11.54 10.68
C ILE A 18 26.55 -13.03 10.36
N CYS A 19 25.63 -13.59 9.58
CA CYS A 19 25.68 -14.99 9.16
C CYS A 19 26.94 -15.31 8.35
N VAL A 20 27.32 -14.43 7.42
CA VAL A 20 28.53 -14.60 6.61
C VAL A 20 29.78 -14.54 7.47
N ILE A 21 29.87 -13.58 8.41
CA ILE A 21 31.01 -13.49 9.35
C ILE A 21 31.11 -14.76 10.21
N ALA A 22 29.98 -15.23 10.76
CA ALA A 22 29.95 -16.45 11.56
C ALA A 22 30.41 -17.67 10.75
N TRP A 23 29.97 -17.78 9.50
CA TRP A 23 30.40 -18.82 8.57
C TRP A 23 31.88 -18.72 8.21
N SER A 24 32.40 -17.51 7.97
CA SER A 24 33.83 -17.29 7.71
C SER A 24 34.71 -17.67 8.88
N ILE A 25 34.30 -17.34 10.12
CA ILE A 25 35.01 -17.77 11.34
C ILE A 25 35.01 -19.30 11.46
N PHE A 26 33.88 -19.95 11.13
CA PHE A 26 33.80 -21.40 11.11
C PHE A 26 34.74 -22.02 10.07
N LEU A 27 34.78 -21.46 8.85
CA LEU A 27 35.70 -21.90 7.79
C LEU A 27 37.17 -21.74 8.17
N GLN A 28 37.54 -20.68 8.90
CA GLN A 28 38.92 -20.51 9.39
C GLN A 28 39.33 -21.60 10.39
N LYS A 29 38.37 -22.24 11.07
CA LYS A 29 38.65 -23.33 12.01
C LYS A 29 38.73 -24.70 11.33
N LEU A 30 38.32 -24.81 10.07
CA LEU A 30 38.49 -26.04 9.30
C LEU A 30 39.95 -26.11 8.87
N ASP A 31 40.65 -27.14 9.34
CA ASP A 31 42.04 -27.39 8.97
C ASP A 31 42.10 -27.92 7.53
N ILE A 32 42.36 -27.02 6.58
CA ILE A 32 42.51 -27.34 5.15
C ILE A 32 43.99 -27.58 4.84
N GLY A 33 44.64 -28.49 5.58
CA GLY A 33 45.98 -29.01 5.29
C GLY A 33 47.07 -27.96 5.11
N SER A 34 48.15 -28.35 4.40
CA SER A 34 49.40 -27.57 4.25
C SER A 34 49.31 -26.36 3.30
N ILE A 35 48.19 -25.64 3.28
CA ILE A 35 48.06 -24.41 2.51
C ILE A 35 48.79 -23.28 3.24
N ASN A 36 49.51 -22.43 2.49
CA ASN A 36 50.14 -21.24 3.05
C ASN A 36 49.10 -20.36 3.78
N PHE A 37 49.38 -19.99 5.02
CA PHE A 37 48.49 -19.19 5.88
C PHE A 37 47.95 -17.94 5.18
N TYR A 38 48.80 -17.19 4.47
CA TYR A 38 48.39 -15.95 3.78
C TYR A 38 47.44 -16.23 2.61
N LEU A 39 47.68 -17.31 1.86
CA LEU A 39 46.81 -17.71 0.76
C LEU A 39 45.44 -18.15 1.29
N HIS A 40 45.41 -18.89 2.39
CA HIS A 40 44.17 -19.28 3.05
C HIS A 40 43.35 -18.06 3.49
N GLN A 41 43.97 -17.07 4.14
CA GLN A 41 43.29 -15.83 4.53
C GLN A 41 42.72 -15.06 3.34
N ALA A 42 43.49 -14.94 2.24
CA ALA A 42 43.01 -14.29 1.02
C ALA A 42 41.77 -14.99 0.43
N ILE A 43 41.79 -16.33 0.38
CA ILE A 43 40.65 -17.14 -0.08
C ILE A 43 39.43 -16.89 0.80
N VAL A 44 39.58 -16.92 2.13
CA VAL A 44 38.47 -16.70 3.06
C VAL A 44 37.86 -15.32 2.88
N ILE A 45 38.67 -14.26 2.74
CA ILE A 45 38.18 -12.88 2.53
C ILE A 45 37.40 -12.76 1.22
N ILE A 46 37.97 -13.27 0.12
CA ILE A 46 37.32 -13.23 -1.20
C ILE A 46 36.00 -14.02 -1.16
N PHE A 47 36.05 -15.22 -0.62
CA PHE A 47 34.86 -16.08 -0.49
C PHE A 47 33.78 -15.42 0.35
N ALA A 48 34.13 -14.79 1.48
CA ALA A 48 33.19 -14.06 2.32
C ALA A 48 32.50 -12.92 1.56
N GLY A 49 33.26 -12.12 0.82
CA GLY A 49 32.72 -11.01 0.03
C GLY A 49 31.75 -11.48 -1.05
N VAL A 50 32.14 -12.52 -1.82
CA VAL A 50 31.29 -13.13 -2.85
C VAL A 50 30.05 -13.77 -2.23
N SER A 51 30.22 -14.53 -1.15
CA SER A 51 29.12 -15.20 -0.43
C SER A 51 28.10 -14.20 0.09
N TYR A 52 28.54 -13.06 0.65
CA TYR A 52 27.64 -11.99 1.08
C TYR A 52 26.81 -11.41 -0.07
N GLY A 53 27.46 -11.04 -1.18
CA GLY A 53 26.76 -10.48 -2.34
C GLY A 53 25.74 -11.46 -2.93
N VAL A 54 26.11 -12.73 -3.09
CA VAL A 54 25.21 -13.78 -3.58
C VAL A 54 24.05 -13.99 -2.61
N SER A 55 24.33 -14.10 -1.30
CA SER A 55 23.30 -14.35 -0.29
C SER A 55 22.26 -13.25 -0.23
N ILE A 56 22.68 -11.98 -0.26
CA ILE A 56 21.75 -10.84 -0.32
C ILE A 56 20.88 -10.90 -1.57
N ASN A 57 21.48 -11.12 -2.73
CA ASN A 57 20.74 -11.16 -3.99
C ASN A 57 19.70 -12.29 -3.98
N VAL A 58 20.08 -13.48 -3.50
CA VAL A 58 19.15 -14.62 -3.36
C VAL A 58 18.01 -14.28 -2.41
N ILE A 59 18.29 -13.69 -1.24
CA ILE A 59 17.26 -13.32 -0.27
C ILE A 59 16.32 -12.26 -0.84
N TYR A 60 16.86 -11.24 -1.52
CA TYR A 60 16.06 -10.19 -2.16
C TYR A 60 15.18 -10.72 -3.28
N LEU A 61 15.71 -11.62 -4.11
CA LEU A 61 14.91 -12.33 -5.12
C LEU A 61 13.82 -13.17 -4.46
N PHE A 62 14.14 -13.87 -3.38
CA PHE A 62 13.19 -14.71 -2.66
C PHE A 62 12.05 -13.89 -2.02
N ILE A 63 12.36 -12.76 -1.39
CA ILE A 63 11.36 -11.82 -0.84
C ILE A 63 10.45 -11.31 -1.96
N ASN A 64 11.00 -10.94 -3.12
CA ASN A 64 10.20 -10.40 -4.23
C ASN A 64 9.35 -11.45 -4.95
N LYS A 65 9.75 -12.72 -4.95
CA LYS A 65 9.02 -13.80 -5.65
C LYS A 65 7.99 -14.51 -4.78
N CYS A 66 8.19 -14.55 -3.47
CA CYS A 66 7.29 -15.26 -2.56
C CYS A 66 6.39 -14.28 -1.81
N LYS A 67 5.08 -14.24 -2.17
CA LYS A 67 4.08 -13.40 -1.50
C LYS A 67 4.04 -13.61 0.02
N PHE A 68 4.25 -14.84 0.49
CA PHE A 68 4.29 -15.14 1.92
C PHE A 68 5.48 -14.46 2.64
N VAL A 69 6.68 -14.55 2.06
CA VAL A 69 7.88 -13.90 2.61
C VAL A 69 7.74 -12.38 2.54
N GLN A 70 7.15 -11.87 1.46
CA GLN A 70 6.85 -10.46 1.30
C GLN A 70 5.88 -9.95 2.38
N LYS A 71 4.85 -10.74 2.73
CA LYS A 71 3.94 -10.45 3.85
C LYS A 71 4.70 -10.34 5.17
N ILE A 72 5.62 -11.26 5.45
CA ILE A 72 6.46 -11.20 6.66
C ILE A 72 7.35 -9.96 6.64
N TYR A 73 7.98 -9.66 5.51
CA TYR A 73 8.86 -8.51 5.34
C TYR A 73 8.13 -7.19 5.59
N TRP A 74 6.91 -7.04 5.04
CA TRP A 74 6.11 -5.83 5.20
C TRP A 74 5.36 -5.76 6.54
N GLY A 75 4.95 -6.91 7.09
CA GLY A 75 4.21 -6.99 8.34
C GLY A 75 2.82 -6.37 8.21
N HIS A 76 2.43 -5.53 9.17
CA HIS A 76 1.11 -4.88 9.21
C HIS A 76 0.89 -3.86 8.08
N THR A 77 1.94 -3.43 7.37
CA THR A 77 1.83 -2.53 6.21
C THR A 77 1.80 -3.27 4.88
N TYR A 78 1.54 -4.58 4.90
CA TYR A 78 1.37 -5.34 3.67
C TYR A 78 0.00 -5.05 3.03
N ILE A 79 0.01 -4.33 1.92
CA ILE A 79 -1.18 -3.88 1.18
C ILE A 79 -1.14 -4.27 -0.31
N ASP A 80 -0.13 -5.04 -0.74
CA ASP A 80 0.02 -5.51 -2.12
C ASP A 80 -1.25 -6.20 -2.67
N GLY A 81 -1.62 -5.90 -3.91
CA GLY A 81 -2.78 -6.48 -4.62
C GLY A 81 -3.75 -5.46 -5.19
N VAL A 82 -4.90 -5.95 -5.65
CA VAL A 82 -5.95 -5.14 -6.28
C VAL A 82 -7.03 -4.78 -5.26
N TRP A 83 -7.44 -3.53 -5.26
CA TRP A 83 -8.42 -2.95 -4.34
C TRP A 83 -9.41 -2.11 -5.14
N HIS A 84 -10.67 -2.09 -4.73
CA HIS A 84 -11.54 -0.98 -5.12
C HIS A 84 -11.65 0.02 -3.98
N TYR A 85 -12.01 1.24 -4.31
CA TYR A 85 -12.35 2.27 -3.35
C TYR A 85 -13.69 2.89 -3.69
N GLU A 86 -14.43 3.24 -2.64
CA GLU A 86 -15.69 3.97 -2.71
C GLU A 86 -15.57 5.24 -1.85
N TYR A 87 -16.09 6.35 -2.36
CA TYR A 87 -16.20 7.58 -1.59
C TYR A 87 -17.43 8.38 -2.01
N PHE A 88 -17.99 9.14 -1.07
CA PHE A 88 -19.15 9.97 -1.32
C PHE A 88 -18.72 11.40 -1.66
N ASN A 89 -19.21 11.95 -2.76
CA ASN A 89 -18.99 13.34 -3.13
C ASN A 89 -20.21 13.87 -3.89
N ASN A 90 -20.68 15.07 -3.55
CA ASN A 90 -21.83 15.74 -4.18
C ASN A 90 -23.07 14.83 -4.34
N ASN A 91 -23.48 14.19 -3.24
CA ASN A 91 -24.63 13.27 -3.20
C ASN A 91 -24.51 12.02 -4.10
N LYS A 92 -23.30 11.66 -4.49
CA LYS A 92 -23.04 10.55 -5.39
C LYS A 92 -21.89 9.70 -4.90
N ILE A 93 -22.05 8.39 -5.01
CA ILE A 93 -20.96 7.46 -4.72
C ILE A 93 -20.08 7.34 -5.96
N ASN A 94 -18.79 7.54 -5.72
CA ASN A 94 -17.75 7.45 -6.71
C ASN A 94 -16.92 6.20 -6.42
N VAL A 95 -16.64 5.43 -7.47
CA VAL A 95 -15.89 4.18 -7.38
C VAL A 95 -14.60 4.29 -8.20
N GLY A 96 -13.57 3.59 -7.76
CA GLY A 96 -12.41 3.32 -8.58
C GLY A 96 -11.63 2.10 -8.12
N VAL A 97 -10.56 1.78 -8.84
CA VAL A 97 -9.74 0.59 -8.62
C VAL A 97 -8.28 1.01 -8.48
N TRP A 98 -7.60 0.50 -7.48
CA TRP A 98 -6.19 0.71 -7.21
C TRP A 98 -5.45 -0.62 -7.17
N GLU A 99 -4.29 -0.63 -7.79
CA GLU A 99 -3.34 -1.73 -7.76
C GLU A 99 -2.12 -1.26 -6.98
N PHE A 100 -1.89 -1.90 -5.84
CA PHE A 100 -0.72 -1.68 -5.02
C PHE A 100 0.31 -2.74 -5.36
N THR A 101 1.49 -2.32 -5.77
CA THR A 101 2.63 -3.22 -5.97
C THR A 101 3.66 -2.94 -4.89
N GLN A 102 3.93 -3.92 -4.04
CA GLN A 102 5.01 -3.86 -3.07
C GLN A 102 6.21 -4.66 -3.58
N SER A 103 7.41 -4.25 -3.20
CA SER A 103 8.66 -4.98 -3.46
C SER A 103 9.62 -4.77 -2.28
N ILE A 104 10.88 -5.20 -2.38
CA ILE A 104 11.88 -4.77 -1.38
C ILE A 104 12.18 -3.28 -1.44
N ASP A 105 11.90 -2.60 -2.56
CA ASP A 105 12.33 -1.22 -2.81
C ASP A 105 11.29 -0.21 -2.32
N GLY A 106 10.03 -0.63 -2.20
CA GLY A 106 8.97 0.22 -1.68
C GLY A 106 7.58 -0.27 -2.09
N THR A 107 6.63 0.65 -2.01
CA THR A 107 5.26 0.46 -2.50
C THR A 107 4.99 1.48 -3.61
N SER A 108 4.44 1.02 -4.73
CA SER A 108 3.95 1.86 -5.82
C SER A 108 2.45 1.62 -6.06
N ILE A 109 1.81 2.60 -6.68
CA ILE A 109 0.37 2.60 -6.91
C ILE A 109 0.08 2.97 -8.35
N VAL A 110 -0.82 2.22 -8.97
CA VAL A 110 -1.56 2.62 -10.16
C VAL A 110 -3.04 2.52 -9.86
N GLY A 111 -3.79 3.59 -10.09
CA GLY A 111 -5.22 3.64 -9.83
C GLY A 111 -6.00 4.24 -10.98
N THR A 112 -7.27 3.89 -11.05
CA THR A 112 -8.24 4.43 -12.00
C THR A 112 -9.53 4.79 -11.29
N GLY A 113 -9.98 6.03 -11.45
CA GLY A 113 -11.34 6.43 -11.10
C GLY A 113 -12.30 6.04 -12.21
N LEU A 114 -13.48 5.53 -11.86
CA LEU A 114 -14.54 5.13 -12.80
C LEU A 114 -15.69 6.14 -12.79
N ASP A 115 -16.36 6.28 -13.92
CA ASP A 115 -17.68 6.91 -14.01
C ASP A 115 -18.81 5.89 -13.83
N ASP A 116 -20.06 6.35 -13.93
CA ASP A 116 -21.25 5.52 -13.70
C ASP A 116 -21.40 4.38 -14.73
N THR A 117 -20.72 4.49 -15.87
CA THR A 117 -20.72 3.49 -16.93
C THR A 117 -19.52 2.54 -16.84
N TYR A 118 -18.78 2.60 -15.72
CA TYR A 118 -17.53 1.87 -15.49
C TYR A 118 -16.43 2.21 -16.50
N LYS A 119 -16.49 3.39 -17.13
CA LYS A 119 -15.40 3.90 -17.97
C LYS A 119 -14.40 4.67 -17.12
N VAL A 120 -13.14 4.64 -17.52
CA VAL A 120 -12.06 5.35 -16.82
C VAL A 120 -12.22 6.85 -16.99
N ARG A 121 -12.38 7.58 -15.88
CA ARG A 121 -12.43 9.06 -15.85
C ARG A 121 -11.14 9.71 -15.35
N THR A 122 -10.36 8.98 -14.56
CA THR A 122 -9.12 9.47 -13.96
C THR A 122 -8.11 8.36 -13.90
N VAL A 123 -6.85 8.66 -14.20
CA VAL A 123 -5.72 7.74 -13.97
C VAL A 123 -4.81 8.35 -12.92
N VAL A 124 -4.38 7.55 -11.97
CA VAL A 124 -3.59 7.96 -10.81
C VAL A 124 -2.34 7.09 -10.74
N ARG A 125 -1.18 7.69 -10.49
CA ARG A 125 0.09 6.98 -10.29
C ARG A 125 0.87 7.59 -9.15
N SER A 126 1.47 6.77 -8.30
CA SER A 126 2.39 7.25 -7.27
C SER A 126 3.61 7.89 -7.90
N VAL A 127 3.97 9.10 -7.44
CA VAL A 127 5.24 9.78 -7.75
C VAL A 127 6.17 9.85 -6.55
N SER A 128 5.67 9.54 -5.35
CA SER A 128 6.48 9.30 -4.17
C SER A 128 6.42 7.82 -3.75
N PRO A 129 7.40 7.35 -2.96
CA PRO A 129 7.19 6.16 -2.13
C PRO A 129 6.04 6.36 -1.13
N MET A 130 5.65 5.29 -0.45
CA MET A 130 4.84 5.36 0.77
C MET A 130 5.63 6.07 1.86
N ILE A 131 5.03 7.09 2.48
CA ILE A 131 5.66 7.87 3.55
C ILE A 131 4.82 7.73 4.81
N GLU A 132 5.46 7.44 5.94
CA GLU A 132 4.81 7.34 7.25
C GLU A 132 4.81 8.71 7.94
N GLU A 133 3.65 9.16 8.41
CA GLU A 133 3.51 10.39 9.19
C GLU A 133 2.46 10.18 10.28
N ASN A 134 2.87 10.33 11.54
CA ASN A 134 1.99 10.24 12.72
C ASN A 134 1.12 8.97 12.78
N GLY A 135 1.67 7.83 12.34
CA GLY A 135 0.97 6.54 12.34
C GLY A 135 0.00 6.32 11.17
N ALA A 136 -0.09 7.28 10.25
CA ALA A 136 -0.73 7.13 8.95
C ALA A 136 0.33 6.96 7.85
N TYR A 137 -0.10 6.51 6.67
CA TYR A 137 0.78 6.33 5.52
C TYR A 137 0.24 7.15 4.37
N TYR A 138 1.05 7.90 3.63
CA TYR A 138 0.56 8.67 2.50
C TYR A 138 1.42 8.51 1.25
N PHE A 139 0.80 8.82 0.13
CA PHE A 139 1.43 8.87 -1.18
C PHE A 139 1.16 10.23 -1.83
N ILE A 140 2.17 10.78 -2.49
CA ILE A 140 1.98 11.82 -3.48
C ILE A 140 1.74 11.14 -4.82
N LEU A 141 0.64 11.52 -5.45
CA LEU A 141 0.12 10.91 -6.66
C LEU A 141 0.04 11.97 -7.74
N ARG A 142 0.46 11.59 -8.95
CA ARG A 142 0.10 12.29 -10.16
C ARG A 142 -1.24 11.76 -10.65
N ARG A 143 -2.19 12.65 -10.89
CA ARG A 143 -3.50 12.33 -11.45
C ARG A 143 -3.62 12.93 -12.85
N ASN A 144 -4.31 12.22 -13.72
CA ASN A 144 -4.68 12.70 -15.04
C ASN A 144 -6.21 12.63 -15.18
N GLU A 145 -6.84 13.79 -15.29
CA GLU A 145 -8.30 13.92 -15.41
C GLU A 145 -8.73 13.86 -16.87
N ILE A 146 -9.00 12.65 -17.35
CA ILE A 146 -9.29 12.40 -18.78
C ILE A 146 -10.54 13.17 -19.24
N GLN A 147 -11.58 13.20 -18.41
CA GLN A 147 -12.83 13.89 -18.74
C GLN A 147 -12.72 15.42 -18.71
N LYS A 148 -11.76 15.99 -17.97
CA LYS A 148 -11.54 17.44 -17.87
C LYS A 148 -10.33 17.85 -18.73
N CYS A 149 -10.38 17.56 -20.02
CA CYS A 149 -9.32 17.93 -20.99
C CYS A 149 -7.94 17.30 -20.74
N ASN A 150 -7.88 16.13 -20.08
CA ASN A 150 -6.62 15.41 -19.83
C ASN A 150 -5.59 16.27 -19.05
N ILE A 151 -6.08 17.03 -18.06
CA ILE A 151 -5.25 17.88 -17.22
C ILE A 151 -4.51 17.02 -16.19
N GLN A 152 -3.21 17.27 -16.08
CA GLN A 152 -2.37 16.67 -15.06
C GLN A 152 -2.40 17.51 -13.78
N ILE A 153 -2.76 16.86 -12.67
CA ILE A 153 -2.79 17.46 -11.33
C ILE A 153 -2.08 16.54 -10.33
N TYR A 154 -1.89 17.02 -9.10
CA TYR A 154 -1.32 16.22 -8.03
C TYR A 154 -2.35 15.97 -6.93
N SER A 155 -2.13 14.94 -6.14
CA SER A 155 -2.89 14.74 -4.90
C SER A 155 -2.05 14.04 -3.88
N ARG A 156 -2.38 14.25 -2.61
CA ARG A 156 -1.91 13.44 -1.50
C ARG A 156 -3.04 12.50 -1.11
N THR A 157 -2.78 11.19 -1.06
CA THR A 157 -3.71 10.25 -0.43
C THR A 157 -3.09 9.66 0.81
N THR A 158 -3.75 9.86 1.94
CA THR A 158 -3.38 9.33 3.25
C THR A 158 -4.23 8.11 3.56
N LEU A 159 -3.59 6.96 3.74
CA LEU A 159 -4.14 5.67 4.14
C LEU A 159 -4.07 5.52 5.66
N LEU A 160 -5.20 5.11 6.24
CA LEU A 160 -5.30 4.63 7.60
C LEU A 160 -5.31 3.10 7.56
N LEU A 161 -4.19 2.52 7.96
CA LEU A 161 -3.99 1.08 8.00
C LEU A 161 -4.39 0.55 9.38
N ASP A 162 -5.41 -0.30 9.44
CA ASP A 162 -5.79 -0.96 10.69
C ASP A 162 -4.66 -1.85 11.19
N ARG A 163 -4.39 -1.80 12.50
CA ARG A 163 -3.41 -2.69 13.13
C ARG A 163 -3.94 -4.12 13.12
N ASN A 164 -3.54 -4.88 12.12
CA ASN A 164 -3.77 -6.33 12.05
C ASN A 164 -2.51 -7.09 12.51
N PRO A 165 -2.65 -8.29 13.10
CA PRO A 165 -1.54 -9.18 13.33
C PRO A 165 -0.78 -9.42 12.01
N PHE A 166 0.56 -9.54 12.06
CA PHE A 166 1.40 -9.63 10.86
C PHE A 166 1.06 -10.81 9.92
N TYR A 167 0.40 -11.85 10.44
CA TYR A 167 -0.03 -13.01 9.66
C TYR A 167 -1.42 -12.84 9.01
N LYS A 168 -2.21 -11.85 9.45
CA LYS A 168 -3.56 -11.61 8.92
C LYS A 168 -3.48 -10.58 7.80
N GLN A 169 -3.96 -10.96 6.63
CA GLN A 169 -4.04 -10.07 5.48
C GLN A 169 -5.07 -8.97 5.73
N MET A 170 -4.70 -7.72 5.43
CA MET A 170 -5.61 -6.59 5.44
C MET A 170 -6.61 -6.72 4.28
N MET A 171 -7.90 -6.62 4.59
CA MET A 171 -8.99 -6.72 3.62
C MET A 171 -9.70 -5.40 3.38
N THR A 172 -9.60 -4.47 4.34
CA THR A 172 -10.22 -3.15 4.28
C THR A 172 -9.25 -2.12 4.82
N MET A 173 -9.32 -0.90 4.29
CA MET A 173 -8.62 0.26 4.86
C MET A 173 -9.41 1.53 4.56
N ARG A 174 -9.12 2.60 5.29
CA ARG A 174 -9.70 3.93 5.05
C ARG A 174 -8.65 4.85 4.46
N ALA A 175 -9.10 5.85 3.70
CA ALA A 175 -8.21 6.84 3.14
C ALA A 175 -8.87 8.21 3.01
N PHE A 176 -8.04 9.23 2.85
CA PHE A 176 -8.45 10.59 2.56
C PHE A 176 -7.56 11.10 1.43
N THR A 177 -8.14 11.81 0.48
CA THR A 177 -7.39 12.40 -0.63
C THR A 177 -7.55 13.91 -0.67
N ASP A 178 -6.43 14.61 -0.61
CA ASP A 178 -6.31 16.05 -0.87
C ASP A 178 -5.83 16.25 -2.31
N VAL A 179 -6.61 16.95 -3.13
CA VAL A 179 -6.24 17.25 -4.52
C VAL A 179 -5.63 18.65 -4.61
N PHE A 180 -4.50 18.77 -5.32
CA PHE A 180 -3.75 20.00 -5.51
C PHE A 180 -3.64 20.37 -7.00
N GLY A 181 -4.08 21.58 -7.31
CA GLY A 181 -4.03 22.18 -8.64
C GLY A 181 -5.17 21.76 -9.57
N GLY A 182 -5.36 22.55 -10.63
CA GLY A 182 -6.37 22.31 -11.65
C GLY A 182 -7.81 22.63 -11.21
N PRO A 183 -8.81 22.20 -11.99
CA PRO A 183 -10.23 22.49 -11.73
C PRO A 183 -10.78 21.85 -10.46
N SER A 184 -10.10 20.83 -9.93
CA SER A 184 -10.47 20.06 -8.73
C SER A 184 -9.61 20.44 -7.52
N ASP A 185 -8.92 21.59 -7.56
CA ASP A 185 -8.06 22.05 -6.47
C ASP A 185 -8.86 22.19 -5.17
N LYS A 186 -8.28 21.69 -4.06
CA LYS A 186 -8.89 21.66 -2.72
C LYS A 186 -10.12 20.77 -2.59
N GLU A 187 -10.45 19.96 -3.60
CA GLU A 187 -11.42 18.89 -3.41
C GLU A 187 -10.84 17.88 -2.41
N LEU A 188 -11.58 17.70 -1.33
CA LEU A 188 -11.26 16.75 -0.27
C LEU A 188 -12.18 15.53 -0.42
N HIS A 189 -11.60 14.39 -0.77
CA HIS A 189 -12.31 13.13 -0.74
C HIS A 189 -12.19 12.54 0.65
N GLN A 190 -13.17 12.84 1.50
CA GLN A 190 -13.21 12.31 2.86
C GLN A 190 -13.67 10.86 2.87
N ASP A 191 -13.08 10.10 3.80
CA ASP A 191 -13.53 8.78 4.20
C ASP A 191 -13.69 7.77 3.04
N ALA A 192 -12.73 7.76 2.13
CA ALA A 192 -12.69 6.75 1.09
C ALA A 192 -12.45 5.36 1.73
N LYS A 193 -13.35 4.43 1.47
CA LYS A 193 -13.24 3.05 1.95
C LYS A 193 -12.66 2.18 0.85
N PHE A 194 -11.57 1.50 1.17
CA PHE A 194 -10.89 0.57 0.28
C PHE A 194 -11.21 -0.86 0.69
N ILE A 195 -11.49 -1.70 -0.30
CA ILE A 195 -11.80 -3.12 -0.12
C ILE A 195 -10.90 -3.93 -1.06
N LYS A 196 -10.23 -4.93 -0.49
CA LYS A 196 -9.28 -5.79 -1.20
C LYS A 196 -9.99 -6.92 -1.91
N HIS A 197 -9.52 -7.22 -3.13
CA HIS A 197 -9.96 -8.34 -3.94
C HIS A 197 -8.81 -9.32 -4.16
N PRO A 198 -8.55 -10.24 -3.21
CA PRO A 198 -7.46 -11.22 -3.32
C PRO A 198 -7.60 -12.18 -4.50
N GLU A 199 -8.81 -12.35 -5.02
CA GLU A 199 -9.15 -13.17 -6.18
C GLU A 199 -8.76 -12.52 -7.51
N CYS A 200 -8.62 -11.19 -7.54
CA CYS A 200 -8.29 -10.45 -8.76
C CYS A 200 -6.77 -10.35 -8.94
N GLU A 201 -6.30 -10.66 -10.14
CA GLU A 201 -4.89 -10.48 -10.50
C GLU A 201 -4.62 -9.10 -11.10
N SER A 202 -5.65 -8.45 -11.66
CA SER A 202 -5.50 -7.15 -12.32
C SER A 202 -6.65 -6.19 -12.02
N SER A 203 -6.36 -4.89 -12.12
CA SER A 203 -7.37 -3.83 -12.04
C SER A 203 -8.48 -3.99 -13.09
N SER A 204 -8.13 -4.38 -14.32
CA SER A 204 -9.09 -4.59 -15.42
C SER A 204 -10.08 -5.72 -15.14
N GLU A 205 -9.64 -6.80 -14.50
CA GLU A 205 -10.51 -7.90 -14.06
C GLU A 205 -11.51 -7.43 -13.00
N LEU A 206 -11.02 -6.69 -12.00
CA LEU A 206 -11.88 -6.13 -10.96
C LEU A 206 -12.93 -5.18 -11.55
N VAL A 207 -12.57 -4.34 -12.52
CA VAL A 207 -13.55 -3.47 -13.20
C VAL A 207 -14.69 -4.28 -13.85
N LYS A 208 -14.39 -5.45 -14.44
CA LYS A 208 -15.43 -6.33 -15.00
C LYS A 208 -16.36 -6.87 -13.91
N ILE A 209 -15.79 -7.35 -12.81
CA ILE A 209 -16.56 -7.87 -11.66
C ILE A 209 -17.47 -6.78 -11.07
N LEU A 210 -16.93 -5.57 -10.85
CA LEU A 210 -17.71 -4.45 -10.32
C LEU A 210 -18.87 -4.08 -11.25
N LYS A 211 -18.64 -4.14 -12.57
CA LYS A 211 -19.65 -3.89 -13.59
C LYS A 211 -20.74 -4.96 -13.59
N GLU A 212 -20.36 -6.24 -13.54
CA GLU A 212 -21.33 -7.36 -13.49
C GLU A 212 -22.19 -7.33 -12.21
N GLN A 213 -21.63 -6.87 -11.10
CA GLN A 213 -22.33 -6.73 -9.82
C GLN A 213 -23.18 -5.47 -9.72
N ASN A 214 -23.10 -4.53 -10.68
CA ASN A 214 -23.77 -3.23 -10.63
C ASN A 214 -23.55 -2.46 -9.31
N ILE A 215 -22.33 -2.54 -8.75
CA ILE A 215 -21.98 -1.95 -7.45
C ILE A 215 -22.34 -0.46 -7.37
N ILE A 216 -22.07 0.33 -8.41
CA ILE A 216 -22.37 1.77 -8.41
C ILE A 216 -23.88 2.02 -8.22
N GLU A 217 -24.73 1.23 -8.87
CA GLU A 217 -26.19 1.37 -8.78
C GLU A 217 -26.70 0.96 -7.40
N GLN A 218 -26.21 -0.17 -6.86
CA GLN A 218 -26.56 -0.65 -5.53
C GLN A 218 -26.17 0.35 -4.43
N LEU A 219 -24.98 0.93 -4.56
CA LEU A 219 -24.46 1.93 -3.63
C LEU A 219 -25.32 3.21 -3.67
N ASN A 220 -25.65 3.71 -4.87
CA ASN A 220 -26.49 4.90 -5.01
C ASN A 220 -27.94 4.67 -4.56
N ALA A 221 -28.49 3.46 -4.72
CA ALA A 221 -29.81 3.13 -4.20
C ALA A 221 -29.83 3.18 -2.66
N THR A 222 -28.80 2.63 -2.02
CA THR A 222 -28.70 2.57 -0.54
C THR A 222 -28.52 3.96 0.09
N SER A 223 -27.75 4.84 -0.56
CA SER A 223 -27.58 6.22 -0.06
C SER A 223 -28.90 7.01 -0.09
N SER A 224 -29.75 6.78 -1.10
CA SER A 224 -31.06 7.45 -1.24
C SER A 224 -32.08 7.05 -0.18
N THR A 225 -31.98 5.85 0.40
CA THR A 225 -32.91 5.35 1.43
C THR A 225 -32.54 5.82 2.83
N SER A 226 -31.24 6.06 3.07
CA SER A 226 -30.71 6.48 4.38
C SER A 226 -30.97 7.95 4.73
N SER A 227 -31.42 8.77 3.78
CA SER A 227 -31.72 10.19 3.97
C SER A 227 -33.16 10.47 4.43
N SER A 228 -33.93 9.44 4.82
CA SER A 228 -35.20 9.67 5.52
C SER A 228 -34.91 10.39 6.84
N PRO A 229 -35.37 11.64 7.03
CA PRO A 229 -35.08 12.38 8.23
C PRO A 229 -35.73 11.62 9.39
N LEU A 230 -34.93 11.20 10.36
CA LEU A 230 -35.39 11.01 11.72
C LEU A 230 -36.04 12.35 12.11
N SER A 231 -37.36 12.42 11.98
CA SER A 231 -38.16 13.49 12.53
C SER A 231 -37.81 13.55 14.01
N VAL A 232 -37.04 14.57 14.38
CA VAL A 232 -36.78 14.94 15.76
C VAL A 232 -38.14 15.39 16.30
N SER A 233 -38.91 14.41 16.76
CA SER A 233 -40.12 14.62 17.53
C SER A 233 -39.71 15.39 18.78
N ASP A 234 -40.34 16.56 18.91
CA ASP A 234 -40.34 17.46 20.06
C ASP A 234 -40.13 16.71 21.38
N ARG A 235 -38.92 16.80 21.95
CA ARG A 235 -38.73 16.60 23.39
C ARG A 235 -38.95 17.95 24.04
N GLY A 236 -40.16 18.10 24.60
CA GLY A 236 -40.60 19.27 25.33
C GLY A 236 -39.59 19.71 26.38
N LEU A 237 -39.32 21.02 26.39
CA LEU A 237 -38.69 21.71 27.50
C LEU A 237 -39.58 21.58 28.75
N SER A 238 -39.17 20.72 29.68
CA SER A 238 -39.59 20.78 31.07
C SER A 238 -38.72 21.83 31.78
N LYS A 239 -39.32 22.96 32.17
CA LYS A 239 -38.71 23.98 33.03
C LYS A 239 -38.52 23.41 34.43
N GLU A 240 -37.28 23.37 34.93
CA GLU A 240 -37.02 23.22 36.36
C GLU A 240 -37.21 24.58 37.08
N PRO A 241 -37.79 24.61 38.29
CA PRO A 241 -37.84 25.81 39.11
C PRO A 241 -36.52 25.98 39.87
N VAL A 242 -36.03 27.22 39.84
CA VAL A 242 -34.90 27.68 40.67
C VAL A 242 -35.35 27.75 42.13
N ALA A 243 -34.55 27.19 43.03
CA ALA A 243 -34.58 27.42 44.47
C ALA A 243 -33.24 28.01 44.91
#